data_AF-A0AA37K9I8-F1
#
_entry.id   AF-A0AA37K9I8-F1
#
_cell.length_a   1.000
_cell.length_b   1.000
_cell.length_c   1.000
_cell.angle_alpha   90.00
_cell.angle_beta   90.00
_cell.angle_gamma   90.00
#
_symmetry.space_group_name_H-M   'P 1'
#
loop_
_entity.id
_entity.type
_entity.pdbx_description
1 polymer ?
#
loop_
_entity_poly.entity_id
_entity_poly.type
_entity_poly.pdbx_seq_one_letter_code
_entity_poly.pdbx_strand_id
1 'polypeptide(L)'
;MELPKKAAKLFADNAKLQKMAYNMMVEICKGHGGKFRFSSDLCIDLDYGVIGVTTCNLKGMYLKDDYLLVESTTTDGGCSKDVHVLNKQSLEILEILQDATILGNEEVFLKEHPSPETVTDDDIESAWVMLADVPVNSKGKIDRDFLYWEKGTDRKVIWNWFDQNHSLGIGFHIDNYG
;
A
#
# COMPACT_ATOMS: atom_id res chain seq x y z
N MET A 1 -1.69 38.79 2.71
CA MET A 1 -0.43 38.04 2.49
C MET A 1 -0.61 37.29 1.17
N GLU A 2 0.07 37.69 0.10
CA GLU A 2 -0.08 36.97 -1.18
C GLU A 2 0.63 35.62 -1.10
N LEU A 3 -0.05 34.58 -1.53
CA LEU A 3 0.51 33.24 -1.60
C LEU A 3 1.67 33.25 -2.62
N PRO A 4 2.88 32.74 -2.29
CA PRO A 4 3.99 32.74 -3.23
C PRO A 4 3.59 32.07 -4.54
N LYS A 5 3.96 32.66 -5.70
CA LYS A 5 3.60 32.16 -7.04
C LYS A 5 3.90 30.66 -7.24
N LYS A 6 4.97 30.16 -6.61
CA LYS A 6 5.34 28.73 -6.63
C LYS A 6 4.29 27.85 -5.94
N ALA A 7 3.80 28.25 -4.77
CA ALA A 7 2.77 27.51 -4.03
C ALA A 7 1.43 27.52 -4.77
N ALA A 8 1.04 28.66 -5.36
CA ALA A 8 -0.18 28.75 -6.17
C ALA A 8 -0.13 27.82 -7.40
N LYS A 9 1.04 27.73 -8.06
CA LYS A 9 1.25 26.80 -9.17
C LYS A 9 1.15 25.34 -8.71
N LEU A 10 1.80 24.98 -7.60
CA LEU A 10 1.75 23.62 -7.04
C LEU A 10 0.31 23.18 -6.73
N PHE A 11 -0.49 24.05 -6.12
CA PHE A 11 -1.90 23.73 -5.84
C PHE A 11 -2.73 23.57 -7.12
N ALA A 12 -2.50 24.41 -8.13
CA ALA A 12 -3.18 24.28 -9.42
C ALA A 12 -2.81 22.97 -10.13
N ASP A 13 -1.55 22.57 -10.08
CA ASP A 13 -1.10 21.31 -10.69
C ASP A 13 -1.61 20.10 -9.90
N ASN A 14 -1.64 20.15 -8.56
CA ASN A 14 -2.26 19.11 -7.73
C ASN A 14 -3.75 18.94 -8.05
N ALA A 15 -4.51 20.03 -8.18
CA ALA A 15 -5.93 19.98 -8.53
C ALA A 15 -6.16 19.34 -9.92
N LYS A 16 -5.27 19.57 -10.89
CA LYS A 16 -5.31 18.89 -12.19
C LYS A 16 -5.03 17.40 -12.05
N LEU A 17 -3.99 17.02 -11.30
CA LEU A 17 -3.61 15.63 -11.06
C LEU A 17 -4.74 14.85 -10.39
N GLN A 18 -5.32 15.42 -9.34
CA GLN A 18 -6.49 14.89 -8.63
C GLN A 18 -7.68 14.65 -9.58
N LYS A 19 -7.98 15.62 -10.46
CA LYS A 19 -9.03 15.46 -11.46
C LYS A 19 -8.71 14.39 -12.51
N MET A 20 -7.45 14.29 -12.94
CA MET A 20 -7.01 13.24 -13.86
C MET A 20 -7.14 11.84 -13.22
N ALA A 21 -6.72 11.70 -11.95
CA ALA A 21 -6.87 10.46 -11.20
C ALA A 21 -8.34 10.06 -11.01
N TYR A 22 -9.21 11.01 -10.67
CA TYR A 22 -10.66 10.77 -10.59
C TYR A 22 -11.21 10.21 -11.90
N ASN A 23 -10.91 10.87 -13.02
CA ASN A 23 -11.38 10.43 -14.33
C ASN A 23 -10.87 9.02 -14.68
N MET A 24 -9.63 8.70 -14.32
CA MET A 24 -9.06 7.37 -14.54
C MET A 24 -9.84 6.29 -13.78
N MET A 25 -10.15 6.51 -12.51
CA MET A 25 -10.96 5.57 -11.71
C MET A 25 -12.36 5.39 -12.29
N VAL A 26 -12.99 6.46 -12.79
CA VAL A 26 -14.29 6.37 -13.49
C VAL A 26 -14.18 5.47 -14.72
N GLU A 27 -13.14 5.64 -15.54
CA GLU A 27 -12.94 4.82 -16.74
C GLU A 27 -12.63 3.36 -16.39
N ILE A 28 -11.83 3.09 -15.35
CA ILE A 28 -11.63 1.73 -14.80
C ILE A 28 -13.00 1.14 -14.41
N CYS A 29 -13.78 1.86 -13.63
CA CYS A 29 -15.08 1.38 -13.17
C CYS A 29 -16.05 1.09 -14.34
N LYS A 30 -16.08 1.96 -15.36
CA LYS A 30 -16.84 1.72 -16.61
C LYS A 30 -16.34 0.47 -17.35
N GLY A 31 -15.03 0.28 -17.45
CA GLY A 31 -14.41 -0.90 -18.07
C GLY A 31 -14.84 -2.21 -17.42
N HIS A 32 -15.23 -2.18 -16.14
CA HIS A 32 -15.75 -3.33 -15.40
C HIS A 32 -17.29 -3.33 -15.25
N GLY A 33 -18.02 -2.69 -16.18
CA GLY A 33 -19.49 -2.70 -16.18
C GLY A 33 -20.10 -1.79 -15.12
N GLY A 34 -19.39 -0.74 -14.73
CA GLY A 34 -19.81 0.26 -13.74
C GLY A 34 -19.61 -0.17 -12.29
N LYS A 35 -18.93 -1.30 -12.05
CA LYS A 35 -18.61 -1.82 -10.71
C LYS A 35 -17.22 -2.43 -10.73
N PHE A 36 -16.42 -2.14 -9.72
CA PHE A 36 -15.06 -2.62 -9.60
C PHE A 36 -14.80 -3.06 -8.15
N ARG A 37 -14.44 -4.33 -7.93
CA ARG A 37 -14.30 -4.89 -6.57
C ARG A 37 -12.82 -5.09 -6.25
N PHE A 38 -12.40 -4.59 -5.10
CA PHE A 38 -11.04 -4.67 -4.56
C PHE A 38 -11.14 -4.53 -3.04
N SER A 39 -10.27 -5.17 -2.27
CA SER A 39 -10.24 -4.95 -0.82
C SER A 39 -8.85 -4.47 -0.43
N SER A 40 -8.78 -3.42 0.35
CA SER A 40 -7.55 -2.95 0.97
C SER A 40 -7.79 -2.70 2.46
N ASP A 41 -6.83 -3.12 3.27
CA ASP A 41 -6.77 -2.82 4.69
C ASP A 41 -5.91 -1.56 4.94
N LEU A 42 -5.47 -0.88 3.87
CA LEU A 42 -4.88 0.46 3.96
C LEU A 42 -5.98 1.47 4.28
N CYS A 43 -5.68 2.26 5.29
CA CYS A 43 -6.56 3.24 5.89
C CYS A 43 -6.49 4.59 5.16
N ILE A 44 -7.64 5.14 4.76
CA ILE A 44 -7.72 6.52 4.26
C ILE A 44 -8.80 7.33 4.96
N ASP A 45 -8.58 8.64 5.00
CA ASP A 45 -9.52 9.59 5.58
C ASP A 45 -10.49 10.10 4.49
N LEU A 46 -11.75 9.64 4.58
CA LEU A 46 -12.81 10.12 3.72
C LEU A 46 -13.63 11.21 4.43
N ASP A 47 -13.66 12.40 3.84
CA ASP A 47 -14.39 13.56 4.36
C ASP A 47 -15.84 13.55 3.85
N TYR A 48 -16.78 13.30 4.76
CA TYR A 48 -18.22 13.26 4.49
C TYR A 48 -18.93 14.61 4.73
N GLY A 49 -18.27 15.73 4.42
CA GLY A 49 -18.89 17.06 4.53
C GLY A 49 -18.97 17.58 5.97
N VAL A 50 -18.18 17.01 6.88
CA VAL A 50 -17.98 17.48 8.25
C VAL A 50 -16.50 17.29 8.57
N ILE A 51 -15.85 18.30 9.17
CA ILE A 51 -14.40 18.32 9.36
C ILE A 51 -13.97 17.22 10.35
N GLY A 52 -13.20 16.22 9.85
CA GLY A 52 -12.32 15.32 10.64
C GLY A 52 -12.85 13.95 11.08
N VAL A 53 -13.59 13.18 10.27
CA VAL A 53 -14.58 12.25 10.86
C VAL A 53 -14.26 10.75 10.88
N THR A 54 -13.64 10.06 9.89
CA THR A 54 -13.35 8.61 10.06
C THR A 54 -12.31 8.04 9.10
N THR A 55 -11.33 7.32 9.65
CA THR A 55 -10.40 6.46 8.91
C THR A 55 -11.08 5.14 8.53
N CYS A 56 -10.92 4.70 7.28
CA CYS A 56 -11.62 3.53 6.76
C CYS A 56 -10.78 2.67 5.81
N ASN A 57 -11.15 1.41 5.70
CA ASN A 57 -10.68 0.43 4.73
C ASN A 57 -11.62 0.41 3.52
N LEU A 58 -11.11 0.09 2.32
CA LEU A 58 -11.90 0.10 1.09
C LEU A 58 -12.23 -1.33 0.62
N LYS A 59 -13.44 -1.54 0.07
CA LYS A 59 -13.99 -2.86 -0.33
C LYS A 59 -14.47 -2.95 -1.78
N GLY A 60 -14.58 -1.82 -2.46
CA GLY A 60 -14.97 -1.77 -3.87
C GLY A 60 -15.43 -0.39 -4.27
N MET A 61 -15.60 -0.15 -5.57
CA MET A 61 -16.15 1.09 -6.10
C MET A 61 -17.18 0.82 -7.18
N TYR A 62 -18.13 1.74 -7.34
CA TYR A 62 -19.17 1.62 -8.35
C TYR A 62 -19.69 2.98 -8.77
N LEU A 63 -20.23 3.04 -9.98
CA LEU A 63 -20.88 4.22 -10.52
C LEU A 63 -22.38 4.17 -10.21
N LYS A 64 -22.94 5.29 -9.73
CA LYS A 64 -24.36 5.50 -9.52
C LYS A 64 -24.73 6.94 -9.83
N ASP A 65 -25.69 7.15 -10.73
CA ASP A 65 -26.20 8.49 -11.09
C ASP A 65 -25.07 9.48 -11.45
N ASP A 66 -24.08 9.03 -12.23
CA ASP A 66 -22.84 9.75 -12.61
C ASP A 66 -21.83 10.03 -11.48
N TYR A 67 -22.08 9.56 -10.26
CA TYR A 67 -21.15 9.64 -9.14
C TYR A 67 -20.34 8.35 -8.99
N LEU A 68 -19.05 8.50 -8.72
CA LEU A 68 -18.20 7.41 -8.25
C LEU A 68 -18.35 7.28 -6.74
N LEU A 69 -18.75 6.10 -6.30
CA LEU A 69 -18.91 5.72 -4.90
C LEU A 69 -17.89 4.64 -4.55
N VAL A 70 -17.39 4.68 -3.32
CA VAL A 70 -16.54 3.64 -2.74
C VAL A 70 -17.26 3.01 -1.55
N GLU A 71 -17.29 1.68 -1.51
CA GLU A 71 -17.69 0.91 -0.34
C GLU A 71 -16.52 0.89 0.64
N SER A 72 -16.77 1.28 1.88
CA SER A 72 -15.74 1.40 2.91
C SER A 72 -16.21 0.82 4.24
N THR A 73 -15.28 0.39 5.08
CA THR A 73 -15.55 -0.06 6.45
C THR A 73 -14.71 0.75 7.42
N THR A 74 -15.32 1.26 8.49
CA THR A 74 -14.59 1.96 9.55
C THR A 74 -13.55 1.05 10.22
N THR A 75 -12.43 1.60 10.65
CA THR A 75 -11.32 0.82 11.25
C THR A 75 -11.69 0.12 12.56
N ASP A 76 -12.71 0.61 13.27
CA ASP A 76 -13.28 -0.02 14.46
C ASP A 76 -14.23 -1.20 14.13
N GLY A 77 -14.41 -1.51 12.83
CA GLY A 77 -15.29 -2.58 12.35
C GLY A 77 -16.79 -2.31 12.55
N GLY A 78 -17.16 -1.10 12.99
CA GLY A 78 -18.51 -0.77 13.43
C GLY A 78 -19.53 -0.52 12.31
N CYS A 79 -19.10 -0.13 11.10
CA CYS A 79 -20.04 0.20 10.02
C CYS A 79 -19.42 0.11 8.61
N SER A 80 -20.14 -0.52 7.66
CA SER A 80 -19.87 -0.40 6.22
C SER A 80 -20.73 0.70 5.62
N LYS A 81 -20.14 1.57 4.79
CA LYS A 81 -20.83 2.71 4.15
C LYS A 81 -20.30 2.98 2.75
N ASP A 82 -21.21 3.47 1.91
CA ASP A 82 -20.89 4.00 0.59
C ASP A 82 -20.58 5.49 0.66
N VAL A 83 -19.51 5.91 -0.03
CA VAL A 83 -18.94 7.25 0.09
C VAL A 83 -18.69 7.85 -1.27
N HIS A 84 -19.00 9.13 -1.44
CA HIS A 84 -18.61 9.85 -2.64
C HIS A 84 -17.09 10.03 -2.69
N VAL A 85 -16.49 9.63 -3.80
CA VAL A 85 -15.08 9.91 -4.05
C VAL A 85 -14.95 11.37 -4.52
N LEU A 86 -14.26 12.19 -3.73
CA LEU A 86 -13.93 13.56 -4.11
C LEU A 86 -12.62 13.56 -4.90
N ASN A 87 -12.44 14.53 -5.82
CA ASN A 87 -11.19 14.70 -6.57
C ASN A 87 -9.97 14.70 -5.65
N LYS A 88 -10.07 15.34 -4.46
CA LYS A 88 -8.96 15.45 -3.51
C LYS A 88 -8.44 14.10 -2.98
N GLN A 89 -9.30 13.09 -2.92
CA GLN A 89 -9.00 11.73 -2.45
C GLN A 89 -8.52 10.80 -3.57
N SER A 90 -8.57 11.27 -4.81
CA SER A 90 -8.45 10.38 -5.98
C SER A 90 -7.06 9.82 -6.20
N LEU A 91 -6.01 10.50 -5.73
CA LEU A 91 -4.64 10.00 -5.86
C LEU A 91 -4.39 8.85 -4.88
N GLU A 92 -4.74 9.02 -3.61
CA GLU A 92 -4.58 7.99 -2.57
C GLU A 92 -5.41 6.73 -2.89
N ILE A 93 -6.65 6.90 -3.36
CA ILE A 93 -7.47 5.76 -3.77
C ILE A 93 -6.88 5.09 -5.01
N LEU A 94 -6.32 5.84 -5.96
CA LEU A 94 -5.70 5.26 -7.15
C LEU A 94 -4.42 4.51 -6.83
N GLU A 95 -3.65 4.94 -5.82
CA GLU A 95 -2.50 4.22 -5.28
C GLU A 95 -2.95 2.91 -4.60
N ILE A 96 -3.98 2.98 -3.75
CA ILE A 96 -4.59 1.77 -3.18
C ILE A 96 -5.12 0.85 -4.26
N LEU A 97 -5.69 1.39 -5.34
CA LEU A 97 -6.10 0.59 -6.48
C LEU A 97 -4.89 0.04 -7.20
N GLN A 98 -3.82 0.79 -7.43
CA GLN A 98 -2.62 0.24 -8.03
C GLN A 98 -2.11 -0.95 -7.21
N ASP A 99 -2.16 -0.85 -5.88
CA ASP A 99 -1.77 -1.92 -4.96
C ASP A 99 -2.79 -3.08 -4.90
N ALA A 100 -4.10 -2.78 -4.93
CA ALA A 100 -5.19 -3.75 -4.81
C ALA A 100 -5.65 -4.35 -6.15
N THR A 101 -5.32 -3.67 -7.25
CA THR A 101 -5.47 -4.08 -8.66
C THR A 101 -4.16 -4.54 -9.25
N ILE A 102 -3.18 -4.80 -8.38
CA ILE A 102 -2.42 -6.05 -8.47
C ILE A 102 -3.41 -7.22 -8.54
N LEU A 103 -4.18 -7.40 -9.63
CA LEU A 103 -4.77 -8.63 -10.16
C LEU A 103 -5.75 -8.34 -11.33
N GLY A 104 -5.19 -8.19 -12.52
CA GLY A 104 -5.79 -8.71 -13.76
C GLY A 104 -4.95 -9.81 -14.41
N ASN A 105 -3.62 -9.76 -14.20
CA ASN A 105 -2.66 -10.82 -14.52
C ASN A 105 -1.33 -10.58 -13.77
N GLU A 106 -1.38 -10.03 -12.54
CA GLU A 106 -0.17 -9.60 -11.83
C GLU A 106 0.80 -10.70 -11.50
N GLU A 107 0.31 -11.92 -11.33
CA GLU A 107 1.17 -13.06 -11.05
C GLU A 107 2.13 -13.34 -12.24
N VAL A 108 1.76 -12.97 -13.45
CA VAL A 108 2.63 -13.02 -14.64
C VAL A 108 3.52 -11.78 -14.72
N PHE A 109 2.98 -10.60 -14.43
CA PHE A 109 3.73 -9.34 -14.49
C PHE A 109 4.84 -9.26 -13.43
N LEU A 110 4.57 -9.59 -12.16
CA LEU A 110 5.55 -9.61 -11.07
C LEU A 110 6.62 -10.69 -11.24
N LYS A 111 6.31 -11.77 -11.98
CA LYS A 111 7.24 -12.86 -12.28
C LYS A 111 8.17 -12.53 -13.45
N GLU A 112 7.72 -11.71 -14.40
CA GLU A 112 8.50 -11.28 -15.56
C GLU A 112 9.21 -9.93 -15.36
N HIS A 113 8.71 -9.07 -14.44
CA HIS A 113 9.22 -7.71 -14.21
C HIS A 113 9.18 -7.33 -12.71
N PRO A 114 10.09 -7.85 -11.88
CA PRO A 114 10.25 -7.33 -10.52
C PRO A 114 10.73 -5.87 -10.61
N SER A 115 9.93 -4.91 -10.14
CA SER A 115 10.30 -3.49 -10.14
C SER A 115 10.86 -3.05 -8.78
N PRO A 116 11.98 -2.32 -8.74
CA PRO A 116 12.70 -1.92 -7.53
C PRO A 116 12.32 -0.50 -7.09
N GLU A 117 12.09 -0.27 -5.78
CA GLU A 117 12.18 1.02 -5.02
C GLU A 117 11.17 1.00 -3.85
N THR A 118 11.46 1.24 -2.57
CA THR A 118 12.69 1.31 -1.75
C THR A 118 12.34 0.64 -0.43
N VAL A 119 13.03 -0.44 -0.05
CA VAL A 119 12.86 -1.07 1.26
C VAL A 119 13.34 -0.07 2.33
N THR A 120 12.47 0.34 3.25
CA THR A 120 12.85 1.25 4.34
C THR A 120 13.52 0.48 5.48
N ASP A 121 14.30 1.17 6.30
CA ASP A 121 14.91 0.55 7.48
C ASP A 121 13.85 -0.10 8.39
N ASP A 122 12.71 0.56 8.62
CA ASP A 122 11.59 0.03 9.42
C ASP A 122 11.02 -1.30 8.87
N ASP A 123 10.97 -1.45 7.54
CA ASP A 123 10.55 -2.70 6.88
C ASP A 123 11.57 -3.82 7.13
N ILE A 124 12.85 -3.47 7.13
CA ILE A 124 13.97 -4.37 7.40
C ILE A 124 14.00 -4.74 8.89
N GLU A 125 13.74 -3.81 9.82
CA GLU A 125 13.64 -4.12 11.25
C GLU A 125 12.47 -5.07 11.53
N SER A 126 11.34 -4.84 10.87
CA SER A 126 10.14 -5.69 11.00
C SER A 126 10.40 -7.10 10.47
N ALA A 127 11.05 -7.23 9.32
CA ALA A 127 11.47 -8.52 8.79
C ALA A 127 12.51 -9.20 9.69
N TRP A 128 13.40 -8.46 10.34
CA TRP A 128 14.35 -9.00 11.31
C TRP A 128 13.65 -9.65 12.52
N VAL A 129 12.65 -8.98 13.08
CA VAL A 129 11.85 -9.52 14.20
C VAL A 129 11.13 -10.81 13.78
N MET A 130 10.52 -10.83 12.60
CA MET A 130 9.82 -12.02 12.10
C MET A 130 10.75 -13.21 11.84
N LEU A 131 12.02 -12.95 11.48
CA LEU A 131 13.03 -13.99 11.27
C LEU A 131 13.32 -14.78 12.57
N ALA A 132 13.18 -14.16 13.76
CA ALA A 132 13.43 -14.82 15.04
C ALA A 132 12.49 -16.02 15.28
N ASP A 133 11.27 -15.96 14.76
CA ASP A 133 10.25 -17.00 14.88
C ASP A 133 10.37 -18.10 13.81
N VAL A 134 11.32 -17.99 12.88
CA VAL A 134 11.53 -19.00 11.83
C VAL A 134 12.37 -20.15 12.39
N PRO A 135 11.83 -21.39 12.46
CA PRO A 135 12.57 -22.52 12.96
C PRO A 135 13.80 -22.80 12.08
N VAL A 136 14.93 -23.09 12.73
CA VAL A 136 16.20 -23.41 12.05
C VAL A 136 16.53 -24.86 12.34
N ASN A 137 16.84 -25.62 11.30
CA ASN A 137 17.24 -27.02 11.44
C ASN A 137 18.68 -27.15 11.98
N SER A 138 19.09 -28.39 12.28
CA SER A 138 20.42 -28.69 12.84
C SER A 138 21.61 -28.29 11.96
N LYS A 139 21.38 -27.90 10.70
CA LYS A 139 22.41 -27.42 9.76
C LYS A 139 22.44 -25.89 9.64
N GLY A 140 21.72 -25.16 10.50
CA GLY A 140 21.70 -23.70 10.48
C GLY A 140 20.85 -23.10 9.36
N LYS A 141 19.96 -23.89 8.76
CA LYS A 141 19.10 -23.48 7.64
C LYS A 141 17.66 -23.32 8.08
N ILE A 142 16.94 -22.35 7.52
CA ILE A 142 15.52 -22.15 7.81
C ILE A 142 14.71 -23.40 7.41
N ASP A 143 13.77 -23.81 8.26
CA ASP A 143 13.00 -25.06 8.09
C ASP A 143 11.57 -24.82 7.53
N ARG A 144 11.27 -23.58 7.18
CA ARG A 144 10.12 -23.15 6.38
C ARG A 144 10.54 -21.95 5.53
N ASP A 145 9.72 -21.62 4.54
CA ASP A 145 9.93 -20.43 3.72
C ASP A 145 9.77 -19.17 4.59
N PHE A 146 10.56 -18.15 4.29
CA PHE A 146 10.54 -16.87 4.99
C PHE A 146 10.76 -15.74 3.99
N LEU A 147 9.77 -14.86 3.83
CA LEU A 147 9.73 -13.84 2.77
C LEU A 147 10.07 -14.46 1.40
N TYR A 148 11.12 -14.00 0.72
CA TYR A 148 11.57 -14.55 -0.56
C TYR A 148 12.69 -15.61 -0.42
N TRP A 149 13.02 -16.05 0.79
CA TRP A 149 13.97 -17.13 1.04
C TRP A 149 13.26 -18.46 1.27
N GLU A 150 13.64 -19.47 0.49
CA GLU A 150 13.06 -20.81 0.57
C GLU A 150 13.60 -21.60 1.77
N LYS A 151 12.79 -22.53 2.26
CA LYS A 151 13.21 -23.57 3.21
C LYS A 151 14.53 -24.21 2.77
N GLY A 152 15.50 -24.26 3.68
CA GLY A 152 16.84 -24.78 3.42
C GLY A 152 17.88 -23.69 3.07
N THR A 153 17.47 -22.42 3.02
CA THR A 153 18.38 -21.27 2.97
C THR A 153 19.18 -21.16 4.27
N ASP A 154 20.49 -20.94 4.16
CA ASP A 154 21.36 -20.73 5.32
C ASP A 154 21.03 -19.39 5.98
N ARG A 155 20.80 -19.40 7.29
CA ARG A 155 20.43 -18.20 8.05
C ARG A 155 21.49 -17.10 7.95
N LYS A 156 22.77 -17.44 7.74
CA LYS A 156 23.83 -16.45 7.53
C LYS A 156 23.69 -15.69 6.22
N VAL A 157 23.15 -16.32 5.17
CA VAL A 157 22.88 -15.65 3.88
C VAL A 157 21.80 -14.60 4.07
N ILE A 158 20.78 -14.93 4.86
CA ILE A 158 19.68 -14.03 5.20
C ILE A 158 20.23 -12.85 6.02
N TRP A 159 20.98 -13.11 7.09
CA TRP A 159 21.63 -12.07 7.90
C TRP A 159 22.54 -11.13 7.11
N ASN A 160 23.33 -11.68 6.19
CA ASN A 160 24.23 -10.88 5.36
C ASN A 160 23.44 -9.97 4.40
N TRP A 161 22.23 -10.35 4.01
CA TRP A 161 21.34 -9.48 3.27
C TRP A 161 20.80 -8.34 4.13
N PHE A 162 20.38 -8.60 5.38
CA PHE A 162 19.96 -7.55 6.32
C PHE A 162 21.05 -6.50 6.53
N ASP A 163 22.29 -6.94 6.74
CA ASP A 163 23.45 -6.05 6.92
C ASP A 163 23.72 -5.14 5.71
N GLN A 164 23.46 -5.63 4.50
CA GLN A 164 23.70 -4.89 3.26
C GLN A 164 22.58 -3.92 2.88
N ASN A 165 21.37 -4.12 3.42
CA ASN A 165 20.19 -3.39 3.00
C ASN A 165 19.65 -2.42 4.07
N HIS A 166 20.05 -2.58 5.35
CA HIS A 166 19.73 -1.62 6.42
C HIS A 166 20.77 -0.50 6.48
N SER A 167 20.33 0.76 6.64
CA SER A 167 21.26 1.91 6.61
C SER A 167 22.28 1.92 7.77
N LEU A 168 21.97 1.24 8.89
CA LEU A 168 22.85 1.08 10.05
C LEU A 168 23.49 -0.33 10.17
N GLY A 169 23.21 -1.23 9.22
CA GLY A 169 23.64 -2.63 9.26
C GLY A 169 23.03 -3.45 10.41
N ILE A 170 23.45 -4.71 10.52
CA ILE A 170 22.90 -5.69 11.49
C ILE A 170 23.32 -5.41 12.94
N GLY A 171 24.38 -4.61 13.13
CA GLY A 171 24.89 -4.24 14.46
C GLY A 171 23.87 -3.49 15.30
N PHE A 172 22.99 -2.71 14.67
CA PHE A 172 21.88 -2.03 15.34
C PHE A 172 20.88 -3.02 15.97
N HIS A 173 20.66 -4.19 15.35
CA HIS A 173 19.70 -5.16 15.86
C HIS A 173 20.26 -6.07 16.96
N ILE A 174 21.56 -6.36 16.95
CA ILE A 174 22.19 -7.18 18.00
C ILE A 174 22.23 -6.43 19.34
N ASP A 175 22.45 -5.12 19.33
CA ASP A 175 22.53 -4.32 20.55
C ASP A 175 21.15 -3.93 21.13
N ASN A 176 20.10 -3.87 20.29
CA ASN A 176 18.74 -3.48 20.70
C ASN A 176 17.75 -4.65 20.89
N TYR A 177 18.00 -5.80 20.25
CA TYR A 177 17.08 -6.93 20.22
C TYR A 177 17.76 -8.30 20.42
N GLY A 178 19.03 -8.32 20.85
CA GLY A 178 19.84 -9.52 21.11
C GLY A 178 19.61 -10.19 22.45
#